data_AF-A0A967DBZ5-F1
#
_entry.id   AF-A0A967DBZ5-F1
#
_cell.length_a   1.000
_cell.length_b   1.000
_cell.length_c   1.000
_cell.angle_alpha   90.00
_cell.angle_beta   90.00
_cell.angle_gamma   90.00
#
_symmetry.space_group_name_H-M   'P 1'
#
loop_
_entity.id
_entity.type
_entity.pdbx_description
1 polymer ?
#
loop_
_entity_poly.entity_id
_entity_poly.type
_entity_poly.pdbx_seq_one_letter_code
_entity_poly.pdbx_strand_id
1 'polypeptide(L)' 'MNPPPDSLLDAVKSPNPRQQESVPESISSLRKTQPAPHPFLSAADEFLDQHPELLQRLSQ' A
#
# COMPACT_ATOMS: atom_id res chain seq x y z
N MET A 1 8.82 2.70 24.34
CA MET A 1 8.41 4.12 24.27
C MET A 1 8.07 4.40 22.82
N ASN A 2 6.79 4.61 22.48
CA ASN A 2 6.38 4.93 21.11
C ASN A 2 6.66 6.43 20.88
N PRO A 3 7.38 6.85 19.82
CA PRO A 3 7.71 8.25 19.60
C PRO A 3 6.44 9.06 19.26
N PRO A 4 6.40 10.37 19.61
CA PRO A 4 5.27 11.24 19.30
C PRO A 4 5.08 11.41 17.78
N PRO A 5 3.87 11.69 17.30
CA PRO A 5 3.52 11.72 15.87
C PRO A 5 4.33 12.74 15.05
N ASP A 6 4.70 13.89 15.63
CA ASP A 6 5.57 14.88 14.98
C ASP A 6 6.98 14.35 14.72
N SER A 7 7.48 13.46 15.58
CA SER A 7 8.81 12.85 15.43
C SER A 7 8.89 11.89 14.24
N LEU A 8 7.76 11.33 13.78
CA LEU A 8 7.72 10.49 12.59
C LEU A 8 7.84 11.33 11.31
N LEU A 9 7.18 12.49 11.27
CA LEU A 9 7.28 13.43 10.15
C LEU A 9 8.71 13.96 9.99
N ASP A 10 9.39 14.31 11.09
CA ASP A 10 10.79 14.71 11.07
C ASP A 10 11.74 13.55 10.70
N ALA A 11 11.48 12.35 11.19
CA ALA A 11 12.25 11.16 10.82
C ALA A 11 12.12 10.78 9.33
N VAL A 12 10.95 11.01 8.73
CA VAL A 12 10.71 10.80 7.30
C VAL A 12 11.33 11.92 6.45
N LYS A 13 11.37 13.16 6.96
CA LYS A 13 11.97 14.31 6.25
C LYS A 13 13.50 14.31 6.23
N SER A 14 14.14 13.75 7.25
CA SER A 14 15.61 13.67 7.34
C SER A 14 16.08 12.22 7.52
N PRO A 15 15.92 11.37 6.49
CA PRO A 15 16.36 9.98 6.58
C PRO A 15 17.89 9.95 6.72
N ASN A 16 18.38 9.20 7.71
CA ASN A 16 19.82 9.02 7.89
C ASN A 16 20.44 8.37 6.63
N PRO A 17 21.72 8.64 6.31
CA PRO A 17 22.36 8.18 5.07
C PRO A 17 22.27 6.66 4.87
N ARG A 18 22.38 5.88 5.95
CA ARG A 18 22.18 4.42 5.92
C ARG A 18 20.77 3.99 5.49
N GLN A 19 19.75 4.77 5.85
CA GLN A 19 18.37 4.49 5.45
C GLN A 19 18.16 4.87 3.97
N GLN A 20 18.77 5.96 3.50
CA GLN A 20 18.70 6.37 2.10
C GLN A 20 19.31 5.33 1.15
N GLU A 21 20.39 4.65 1.55
CA GLU A 21 21.00 3.58 0.75
C GLU A 21 20.10 2.34 0.62
N SER A 22 19.24 2.06 1.62
CA SER A 22 18.30 0.92 1.58
C SER A 22 16.94 1.24 0.95
N VAL A 23 16.62 2.52 0.73
CA VAL A 23 15.40 2.97 0.03
C VAL A 23 15.31 2.40 -1.39
N PRO A 24 16.33 2.47 -2.26
CA PRO A 24 16.23 1.94 -3.62
C PRO A 24 16.03 0.42 -3.67
N GLU A 25 16.65 -0.35 -2.77
CA GLU A 25 16.43 -1.80 -2.67
C GLU A 25 15.03 -2.13 -2.14
N SER A 26 14.51 -1.34 -1.20
CA SER A 26 13.15 -1.47 -0.69
C SER A 26 12.11 -1.15 -1.77
N ILE A 27 12.30 -0.08 -2.54
CA ILE A 27 11.44 0.29 -3.68
C ILE A 27 11.53 -0.78 -4.78
N SER A 28 12.74 -1.28 -5.07
CA SER A 28 12.94 -2.38 -6.04
C SER A 28 12.22 -3.65 -5.60
N SER A 29 12.26 -3.98 -4.32
CA SER A 29 11.54 -5.13 -3.75
C SER A 29 10.03 -4.93 -3.81
N LEU A 30 9.52 -3.75 -3.43
CA LEU A 30 8.11 -3.39 -3.51
C LEU A 30 7.56 -3.46 -4.93
N ARG A 31 8.34 -3.02 -5.93
CA ARG A 31 7.97 -3.10 -7.35
C ARG A 31 8.01 -4.53 -7.89
N LYS A 32 8.91 -5.38 -7.35
CA LYS A 32 8.98 -6.81 -7.70
C LYS A 32 7.87 -7.62 -7.03
N THR A 33 7.44 -7.22 -5.83
CA THR A 33 6.22 -7.71 -5.20
C THR A 33 5.02 -6.98 -5.78
N GLN A 34 4.81 -7.06 -7.10
CA GLN A 34 3.43 -7.00 -7.57
C GLN A 34 2.78 -8.26 -6.98
N PRO A 35 1.84 -8.12 -6.02
CA PRO A 35 1.24 -9.30 -5.41
C PRO A 35 0.61 -10.10 -6.56
N ALA A 36 0.99 -11.37 -6.65
CA ALA A 36 0.31 -12.29 -7.56
C ALA A 36 -1.19 -12.18 -7.27
N PRO A 37 -2.05 -12.14 -8.31
CA PRO A 37 -3.47 -11.96 -8.12
C PRO A 37 -3.98 -13.01 -7.13
N HIS A 38 -4.36 -12.55 -5.94
CA HIS A 38 -4.87 -13.44 -4.91
C HIS A 38 -6.25 -13.92 -5.39
N PRO A 39 -6.54 -15.23 -5.39
CA PRO A 39 -7.73 -15.77 -6.05
C PRO A 39 -9.03 -15.17 -5.52
N PHE A 40 -9.07 -14.85 -4.23
CA PHE A 40 -10.20 -14.14 -3.63
C PHE A 40 -10.36 -12.72 -4.17
N LEU A 41 -9.26 -11.97 -4.37
CA LEU A 41 -9.33 -10.61 -4.89
C LEU A 41 -9.75 -10.61 -6.36
N SER A 42 -9.24 -11.54 -7.16
CA SER A 42 -9.71 -11.72 -8.54
C SER A 42 -11.19 -12.06 -8.62
N ALA A 43 -11.69 -12.97 -7.77
CA ALA A 43 -13.10 -13.30 -7.72
C ALA A 43 -13.96 -12.13 -7.22
N ALA A 44 -13.44 -11.33 -6.28
CA ALA A 44 -14.11 -10.12 -5.83
C ALA A 44 -14.19 -9.06 -6.93
N ASP A 45 -13.10 -8.84 -7.68
CA ASP A 45 -13.09 -7.93 -8.83
C ASP A 45 -14.10 -8.40 -9.90
N GLU A 46 -14.13 -9.69 -10.24
CA GLU A 46 -15.10 -10.25 -11.19
C GLU A 46 -16.55 -10.08 -10.70
N PHE A 47 -16.80 -10.37 -9.42
CA PHE A 47 -18.12 -10.18 -8.81
C PHE A 47 -18.57 -8.72 -8.86
N LEU A 48 -17.68 -7.77 -8.57
CA LEU A 48 -17.99 -6.34 -8.63
C LEU A 48 -18.24 -5.84 -10.06
N ASP A 49 -17.52 -6.39 -11.05
CA ASP A 49 -17.73 -6.08 -12.47
C ASP A 49 -19.09 -6.58 -12.97
N GLN A 50 -19.52 -7.77 -12.51
CA GLN A 50 -20.85 -8.32 -12.83
C GLN A 50 -22.00 -7.65 -12.08
N HIS A 51 -21.74 -7.01 -10.93
CA HIS A 51 -22.75 -6.41 -10.05
C HIS A 51 -22.49 -4.93 -9.71
N PRO A 52 -22.45 -4.04 -10.72
CA PRO A 52 -22.19 -2.61 -10.51
C PRO A 52 -23.27 -1.93 -9.65
N GLU A 53 -24.48 -2.49 -9.56
CA GLU A 53 -25.56 -2.00 -8.72
C GLU A 53 -25.24 -2.07 -7.22
N LEU A 54 -24.38 -3.01 -6.80
CA LEU A 54 -23.95 -3.10 -5.40
C LEU A 54 -23.04 -1.93 -5.03
N LEU A 55 -22.13 -1.55 -5.94
CA LEU A 55 -21.29 -0.37 -5.78
C LEU A 55 -22.14 0.91 -5.71
N GLN A 56 -23.20 1.01 -6.51
CA GLN A 56 -24.14 2.15 -6.45
C GLN A 56 -24.93 2.23 -5.14
N ARG A 57 -25.21 1.09 -4.49
CA ARG A 57 -25.89 1.09 -3.18
C ARG A 57 -24.98 1.50 -2.05
N LEU A 58 -23.68 1.25 -2.16
CA LEU A 58 -22.69 1.65 -1.14
C LEU A 58 -22.41 3.16 -1.13
N SER A 59 -22.76 3.88 -2.19
CA SER A 59 -22.59 5.33 -2.30
C SER A 59 -23.81 6.15 -1.85
N GLN A 60 -24.85 5.49 -1.34
CA GLN A 60 -26.03 6.10 -0.72
C GLN A 60 -25.91 6.09 0.80
#